data_AF-A0A919B6U5-F1
#
_entry.id   AF-A0A919B6U5-F1
#
_cell.length_a   1.000
_cell.length_b   1.000
_cell.length_c   1.000
_cell.angle_alpha   90.00
_cell.angle_beta   90.00
_cell.angle_gamma   90.00
#
_symmetry.space_group_name_H-M   'P 1'
#
loop_
_entity.id
_entity.type
_entity.pdbx_description
1 polymer ?
#
loop_
_entity_poly.entity_id
_entity_poly.type
_entity_poly.pdbx_seq_one_letter_code
_entity_poly.pdbx_strand_id
1 'polypeptide(L)' 'MIGFVAWVLRRVVAEAERLHYDPAVVRAELAALEEDLTAGRIGEEEFSRREDALLDRLEEMSRRTAERDGTA' A
#
# COMPACT_ATOMS: atom_id res chain seq x y z
N MET A 1 17.11 4.83 8.93
CA MET A 1 17.20 4.60 7.47
C MET A 1 15.84 4.96 6.86
N ILE A 2 15.50 6.25 6.74
CA ILE A 2 14.13 6.75 6.47
C ILE A 2 13.86 6.94 4.95
N GLY A 3 14.82 6.59 4.09
CA GLY A 3 14.74 6.84 2.65
C GLY A 3 14.05 5.76 1.81
N PHE A 4 13.99 4.52 2.30
CA PHE A 4 13.51 3.39 1.48
C PHE A 4 11.99 3.39 1.33
N VAL A 5 11.24 3.56 2.42
CA VAL A 5 9.77 3.59 2.41
C VAL A 5 9.24 4.73 1.53
N ALA A 6 9.83 5.93 1.65
CA ALA A 6 9.48 7.07 0.80
C ALA A 6 9.82 6.86 -0.69
N TRP A 7 10.86 6.08 -1.00
CA TRP A 7 11.23 5.73 -2.38
C TRP A 7 10.33 4.65 -2.97
N VAL A 8 10.00 3.61 -2.19
CA VAL A 8 9.05 2.56 -2.57
C VAL A 8 7.67 3.17 -2.79
N LEU A 9 7.20 4.03 -1.89
CA LEU A 9 5.92 4.74 -2.05
C LEU A 9 5.89 5.59 -3.32
N ARG A 10 6.97 6.31 -3.66
CA ARG A 10 7.00 7.10 -4.90
C ARG A 10 6.89 6.20 -6.13
N ARG A 11 7.50 5.01 -6.08
CA ARG A 11 7.47 4.05 -7.19
C ARG A 11 6.11 3.37 -7.33
N VAL A 12 5.50 2.97 -6.21
CA VAL A 12 4.15 2.40 -6.17
C VAL A 12 3.10 3.44 -6.59
N VAL A 13 3.25 4.69 -6.17
CA VAL A 13 2.36 5.81 -6.58
C VAL A 13 2.48 6.12 -8.07
N ALA A 14 3.69 6.05 -8.64
CA ALA A 14 3.89 6.25 -10.08
C ALA A 14 3.27 5.12 -10.92
N GLU A 15 3.18 3.90 -10.39
CA GLU A 15 2.49 2.79 -11.05
C GLU A 15 0.96 2.85 -10.86
N ALA A 16 0.51 3.41 -9.73
CA ALA A 16 -0.91 3.52 -9.35
C ALA A 16 -1.73 4.53 -10.19
N GLU A 17 -1.11 5.45 -10.93
CA GLU A 17 -1.82 6.34 -11.86
C GLU A 17 -2.54 5.56 -12.99
N ARG A 18 -2.21 4.28 -13.18
CA ARG A 18 -2.77 3.45 -14.23
C ARG A 18 -4.00 2.64 -13.81
N LEU A 19 -4.30 2.55 -12.51
CA LEU A 19 -5.32 1.63 -11.95
C LEU A 19 -6.00 2.19 -10.69
N HIS A 20 -6.88 3.19 -10.83
CA HIS A 20 -7.92 3.60 -9.85
C HIS A 20 -7.63 3.37 -8.35
N TYR A 21 -6.43 3.71 -7.90
CA TYR A 21 -6.01 3.53 -6.52
C TYR A 21 -6.27 4.84 -5.78
N ASP A 22 -6.84 4.80 -4.57
CA ASP A 22 -6.94 6.00 -3.73
C ASP A 22 -5.67 6.12 -2.88
N PRO A 23 -4.68 6.91 -3.31
CA PRO A 23 -3.34 6.84 -2.76
C PRO A 23 -3.26 7.43 -1.35
N ALA A 24 -4.32 8.08 -0.86
CA ALA A 24 -4.40 8.60 0.51
C ALA A 24 -4.59 7.49 1.56
N VAL A 25 -5.44 6.50 1.28
CA VAL A 25 -5.73 5.39 2.21
C VAL A 25 -4.50 4.51 2.40
N VAL A 26 -3.82 4.21 1.31
CA VAL A 26 -2.61 3.39 1.26
C VAL A 26 -1.47 4.04 2.02
N ARG A 27 -1.32 5.36 1.88
CA ARG A 27 -0.34 6.16 2.60
C ARG A 27 -0.56 6.11 4.11
N ALA A 28 -1.81 6.18 4.56
CA ALA A 28 -2.13 6.16 6.00
C ALA A 28 -1.82 4.79 6.63
N GLU A 29 -2.21 3.70 5.97
CA GLU A 29 -2.00 2.33 6.46
C GLU A 29 -0.50 1.95 6.46
N LEU A 30 0.25 2.32 5.42
CA LEU A 30 1.72 2.12 5.39
C LEU A 30 2.45 2.93 6.46
N ALA A 31 2.03 4.17 6.72
CA ALA A 31 2.62 4.99 7.76
C ALA A 31 2.40 4.39 9.16
N ALA A 32 1.23 3.79 9.42
CA ALA A 32 0.96 3.10 10.67
C ALA A 32 1.86 1.86 10.85
N LEU A 33 2.08 1.09 9.78
CA LEU A 33 3.00 -0.07 9.81
C LEU A 33 4.46 0.36 10.04
N GLU A 34 4.91 1.47 9.43
CA GLU A 34 6.25 2.03 9.65
C GLU A 34 6.43 2.52 11.10
N GLU A 35 5.40 3.13 11.68
CA GLU A 35 5.40 3.56 13.07
C GLU A 35 5.48 2.36 14.03
N ASP A 36 4.77 1.27 13.73
CA ASP A 36 4.86 0.02 14.50
C ASP A 36 6.23 -0.64 14.40
N LEU A 37 6.86 -0.63 13.21
CA LEU A 37 8.22 -1.15 13.01
C LEU A 37 9.23 -0.31 13.79
N THR A 38 9.11 1.02 13.70
CA THR A 38 10.00 1.97 14.38
C THR A 38 9.84 1.91 15.90
N ALA A 39 8.61 1.69 16.39
CA ALA A 39 8.32 1.46 17.80
C ALA A 39 8.78 0.08 18.29
N GLY A 40 9.29 -0.78 17.41
CA GLY A 40 9.71 -2.15 17.73
C GLY A 40 8.54 -3.07 18.10
N ARG A 41 7.30 -2.68 17.77
CA ARG A 41 6.08 -3.49 18.00
C ARG A 41 5.99 -4.65 17.00
N ILE A 42 6.59 -4.48 15.82
CA ILE A 42 6.73 -5.51 14.80
C ILE A 42 8.18 -5.57 14.32
N GLY A 43 8.63 -6.75 13.90
CA GLY A 43 9.91 -6.93 13.22
C GLY A 43 9.78 -6.70 11.71
N GLU A 44 10.92 -6.62 11.01
CA GLU A 44 10.98 -6.40 9.56
C GLU A 44 10.25 -7.49 8.76
N GLU A 45 10.37 -8.77 9.16
CA GLU A 45 9.62 -9.88 8.53
C GLU A 45 8.10 -9.72 8.69
N GLU A 46 7.66 -9.25 9.85
CA GLU A 46 6.24 -9.04 10.12
C GLU A 46 5.71 -7.82 9.37
N PHE A 47 6.52 -6.76 9.25
CA PHE A 47 6.23 -5.62 8.40
C PHE A 47 6.05 -6.04 6.94
N SER A 48 7.00 -6.81 6.38
CA SER A 48 6.94 -7.26 4.98
C SER A 48 5.69 -8.11 4.70
N ARG A 49 5.33 -9.04 5.60
CA ARG A 49 4.10 -9.84 5.45
C ARG A 49 2.83 -8.97 5.45
N ARG A 50 2.79 -7.92 6.27
CA ARG A 50 1.64 -7.02 6.35
C ARG A 50 1.57 -6.05 5.18
N GLU A 51 2.73 -5.62 4.67
CA GLU A 51 2.84 -4.82 3.45
C GLU A 51 2.30 -5.60 2.25
N ASP A 52 2.73 -6.85 2.05
CA ASP A 52 2.24 -7.71 0.97
C ASP A 52 0.73 -7.93 1.06
N ALA A 53 0.21 -8.26 2.24
CA ALA A 53 -1.23 -8.46 2.45
C ALA A 53 -2.07 -7.19 2.22
N LEU A 54 -1.51 -6.01 2.55
CA LEU A 54 -2.15 -4.73 2.29
C LEU A 54 -2.25 -4.48 0.77
N LEU A 55 -1.16 -4.72 0.04
CA LEU A 55 -1.11 -4.56 -1.41
C LEU A 55 -2.08 -5.53 -2.12
N ASP A 56 -2.12 -6.79 -1.71
CA ASP A 56 -3.04 -7.80 -2.26
C ASP A 56 -4.52 -7.38 -2.07
N ARG A 57 -4.89 -6.91 -0.87
CA ARG A 57 -6.26 -6.47 -0.57
C ARG A 57 -6.65 -5.26 -1.42
N LEU A 58 -5.74 -4.32 -1.60
CA LEU A 58 -6.00 -3.13 -2.38
C LEU A 58 -6.09 -3.45 -3.88
N GLU A 59 -5.31 -4.40 -4.39
CA GLU A 59 -5.45 -4.93 -5.74
C GLU A 59 -6.84 -5.57 -5.95
N GLU A 60 -7.30 -6.37 -4.99
CA GLU A 60 -8.63 -6.98 -5.03
C GLU A 60 -9.77 -5.95 -5.04
N MET A 61 -9.66 -4.90 -4.21
CA MET A 61 -10.63 -3.80 -4.16
C MET A 61 -10.64 -2.97 -5.45
N SER A 62 -9.45 -2.72 -6.03
CA SER A 62 -9.30 -2.01 -7.29
C SER A 62 -9.91 -2.81 -8.45
N ARG A 63 -9.63 -4.12 -8.53
CA ARG A 63 -10.22 -5.02 -9.52
C ARG A 63 -11.74 -5.03 -9.46
N ARG A 64 -12.31 -5.11 -8.25
CA ARG A 64 -13.77 -5.03 -8.02
C ARG A 64 -14.38 -3.69 -8.43
N THR A 65 -13.64 -2.59 -8.31
CA THR A 65 -14.10 -1.25 -8.71
C THR A 65 -14.03 -1.09 -10.23
N ALA A 66 -12.94 -1.53 -10.86
CA ALA A 66 -12.78 -1.53 -12.31
C ALA A 66 -13.84 -2.39 -13.03
N GLU A 67 -14.22 -3.53 -12.45
CA GLU A 67 -15.31 -4.38 -12.97
C GLU A 67 -16.70 -3.71 -12.85
N ARG A 68 -16.90 -2.85 -11.85
CA ARG A 68 -18.15 -2.10 -11.65
C ARG A 68 -18.33 -0.94 -12.62
N ASP A 69 -17.24 -0.26 -12.98
CA ASP A 69 -17.28 0.91 -13.87
C ASP A 69 -17.24 0.56 -15.37
N GLY A 70 -16.86 -0.68 -15.73
CA GLY A 70 -16.77 -1.16 -17.12
C GLY A 70 -18.08 -1.62 -17.78
N THR A 71 -19.25 -1.47 -17.13
CA THR A 71 -20.56 -1.97 -17.64
C THR A 71 -21.56 -0.87 -18.00
N ALA A 72 -21.12 0.35 -18.33
CA ALA A 72 -22.01 1.44 -18.78
C ALA A 72 -22.02 1.64 -20.30
#